data_AF-A0A1F6DMU1-F1
#
_entry.id   AF-A0A1F6DMU1-F1
#
_cell.length_a   1.000
_cell.length_b   1.000
_cell.length_c   1.000
_cell.angle_alpha   90.00
_cell.angle_beta   90.00
_cell.angle_gamma   90.00
#
_symmetry.space_group_name_H-M   'P 1'
#
loop_
_entity.id
_entity.type
_entity.pdbx_description
1 polymer ?
#
loop_
_entity_poly.entity_id
_entity_poly.type
_entity_poly.pdbx_seq_one_letter_code
_entity_poly.pdbx_strand_id
1 'polypeptide(L)' 'MKTKSLKADIAKKDENDLVAFIRSERETLRTARFGTAGTTIAPKHVRKNIARALTARKAKTA' A
#
# COMPACT_ATOMS: atom_id res chain seq x y z
N MET A 1 2.67 -11.72 -21.16
CA MET A 1 2.42 -10.40 -20.55
C MET A 1 3.40 -10.20 -19.39
N LYS A 2 4.26 -9.17 -19.40
CA LYS A 2 5.14 -8.86 -18.24
C LYS A 2 4.29 -8.14 -17.19
N THR A 3 4.10 -8.74 -16.02
CA THR A 3 3.43 -8.10 -14.90
C THR A 3 4.32 -6.95 -14.39
N LYS A 4 3.84 -5.71 -14.48
CA LYS A 4 4.53 -4.55 -13.90
C LYS A 4 4.58 -4.75 -12.38
N SER A 5 5.73 -4.49 -11.76
CA SER A 5 5.86 -4.66 -10.30
C SER A 5 5.13 -3.53 -9.58
N LEU A 6 4.34 -3.88 -8.56
CA LEU A 6 3.61 -2.91 -7.72
C LEU A 6 4.51 -1.80 -7.14
N LYS A 7 5.79 -2.08 -6.90
CA LYS A 7 6.77 -1.07 -6.46
C LYS A 7 6.96 0.03 -7.51
N ALA A 8 7.04 -0.35 -8.79
CA ALA A 8 7.21 0.59 -9.88
C ALA A 8 5.94 1.43 -10.10
N ASP A 9 4.76 0.84 -9.85
CA ASP A 9 3.49 1.56 -9.93
C ASP A 9 3.32 2.56 -8.78
N ILE A 10 3.70 2.19 -7.54
CA ILE A 10 3.71 3.11 -6.40
C ILE A 10 4.66 4.29 -6.65
N ALA A 11 5.84 4.06 -7.23
CA ALA A 11 6.81 5.13 -7.49
C ALA A 11 6.34 6.18 -8.52
N LYS A 12 5.40 5.81 -9.39
CA LYS A 12 4.84 6.70 -10.42
C LYS A 12 3.66 7.53 -9.95
N LYS A 13 3.08 7.20 -8.79
CA LYS A 13 1.94 7.92 -8.24
C LYS A 13 2.35 9.32 -7.78
N ASP A 14 1.44 10.26 -7.95
CA ASP A 14 1.55 11.60 -7.40
C ASP A 14 1.30 11.58 -5.88
N GLU A 15 1.62 12.68 -5.19
CA GLU A 15 1.53 12.72 -3.73
C GLU A 15 0.10 12.41 -3.24
N ASN A 16 -0.92 13.02 -3.86
CA ASN A 16 -2.32 12.81 -3.50
C ASN A 16 -2.74 11.35 -3.68
N ASP A 17 -2.29 10.71 -4.76
CA ASP A 17 -2.53 9.29 -5.05
C ASP A 17 -1.82 8.37 -4.05
N LEU A 18 -0.62 8.75 -3.61
CA LEU A 18 0.11 8.03 -2.56
C LEU A 18 -0.63 8.11 -1.22
N VAL A 19 -1.18 9.28 -0.87
CA VAL A 19 -1.98 9.45 0.35
C VAL A 19 -3.26 8.61 0.28
N ALA A 20 -3.97 8.63 -0.84
CA ALA A 20 -5.16 7.81 -1.06
C ALA A 20 -4.83 6.31 -0.97
N PHE A 21 -3.74 5.87 -1.60
CA PHE A 21 -3.26 4.50 -1.56
C PHE A 21 -2.90 4.06 -0.13
N ILE A 22 -2.18 4.88 0.63
CA ILE A 22 -1.84 4.60 2.04
C ILE A 22 -3.10 4.46 2.90
N ARG A 23 -4.10 5.32 2.71
CA ARG A 23 -5.38 5.23 3.43
C ARG A 23 -6.11 3.93 3.12
N SER A 24 -6.19 3.56 1.85
CA SER A 24 -6.79 2.30 1.40
C SER A 24 -6.09 1.08 2.00
N GLU A 25 -4.76 0.99 1.89
CA GLU A 25 -3.99 -0.12 2.45
C GLU A 25 -4.06 -0.19 3.98
N ARG A 26 -4.19 0.96 4.68
CA ARG A 26 -4.43 0.96 6.14
C ARG A 26 -5.76 0.35 6.50
N GLU A 27 -6.80 0.62 5.72
CA GLU A 27 -8.11 0.00 5.91
C GLU A 27 -8.04 -1.51 5.61
N THR A 28 -7.34 -1.90 4.54
CA THR A 28 -7.05 -3.32 4.27
C THR A 28 -6.29 -3.98 5.41
N LEU A 29 -5.34 -3.28 6.04
CA LEU A 29 -4.59 -3.80 7.18
C LEU A 29 -5.51 -3.97 8.41
N ARG A 30 -6.45 -3.04 8.62
CA ARG A 30 -7.45 -3.14 9.68
C ARG A 30 -8.30 -4.39 9.48
N THR A 31 -8.82 -4.61 8.27
CA THR A 31 -9.58 -5.82 7.93
C THR A 31 -8.73 -7.08 8.04
N ALA A 32 -7.47 -7.06 7.62
CA ALA A 32 -6.57 -8.21 7.76
C ALA A 32 -6.24 -8.56 9.22
N ARG A 33 -6.35 -7.61 10.16
CA ARG A 33 -6.06 -7.83 11.59
C ARG A 33 -7.30 -8.12 12.42
N PHE A 34 -8.42 -7.49 12.09
CA PHE A 34 -9.62 -7.46 12.92
C PHE A 34 -10.90 -7.86 12.15
N GLY A 35 -10.77 -8.22 10.87
CA GLY A 35 -11.88 -8.74 10.08
C GLY A 35 -12.36 -10.08 10.63
N THR A 36 -13.56 -10.47 10.22
CA THR A 36 -14.15 -11.76 10.58
C THR A 36 -13.31 -12.93 10.05
N ALA A 37 -13.51 -14.10 10.68
CA ALA A 37 -12.88 -15.34 10.24
C ALA A 37 -13.17 -15.58 8.74
N GLY A 38 -12.11 -15.70 7.92
CA GLY A 38 -12.22 -15.82 6.45
C GLY A 38 -11.36 -14.82 5.66
N THR A 39 -10.74 -13.84 6.32
CA THR A 39 -9.84 -12.89 5.63
C THR A 39 -8.54 -13.58 5.21
N THR A 40 -8.34 -13.79 3.91
CA THR A 40 -7.14 -14.43 3.32
C THR A 40 -5.96 -13.46 3.10
N ILE A 41 -6.15 -12.18 3.45
CA ILE A 41 -5.15 -11.14 3.24
C ILE A 41 -4.05 -11.26 4.30
N ALA A 42 -2.83 -11.59 3.88
CA ALA A 42 -1.71 -11.64 4.80
C ALA A 42 -1.26 -10.22 5.22
N PRO A 43 -1.29 -9.86 6.52
CA PRO A 43 -0.95 -8.52 7.01
C PRO A 43 0.48 -8.06 6.65
N LYS A 44 1.38 -9.02 6.40
CA LYS A 44 2.77 -8.75 5.99
C LYS A 44 2.86 -8.04 4.64
N HIS A 45 2.01 -8.40 3.67
CA HIS A 45 2.04 -7.79 2.34
C HIS A 45 1.52 -6.34 2.38
N VAL A 46 0.41 -6.13 3.08
CA VAL A 46 -0.20 -4.81 3.27
C VAL A 46 0.76 -3.85 3.97
N ARG A 47 1.44 -4.28 5.04
CA ARG A 47 2.46 -3.46 5.72
C ARG A 47 3.61 -3.07 4.79
N LYS A 48 4.07 -3.97 3.92
CA LYS A 48 5.13 -3.67 2.94
C LYS A 48 4.68 -2.65 1.90
N ASN A 49 3.44 -2.71 1.45
CA ASN A 49 2.89 -1.75 0.49
C ASN A 49 2.79 -0.35 1.11
N ILE A 50 2.28 -0.24 2.34
CA ILE A 50 2.23 1.03 3.09
C ILE A 50 3.63 1.63 3.24
N ALA A 51 4.62 0.83 3.66
CA ALA A 51 5.99 1.31 3.83
C ALA A 51 6.58 1.84 2.51
N ARG A 52 6.39 1.14 1.39
CA ARG A 52 6.85 1.60 0.07
C ARG A 52 6.19 2.91 -0.34
N ALA A 53 4.88 3.05 -0.13
CA ALA A 53 4.15 4.26 -0.46
C ALA A 53 4.56 5.44 0.43
N LEU A 54 4.83 5.21 1.72
CA LEU A 54 5.38 6.24 2.61
C LEU A 54 6.77 6.70 2.18
N THR A 55 7.66 5.77 1.77
CA THR A 55 8.98 6.11 1.23
C THR A 55 8.86 6.93 -0.05
N ALA A 56 8.00 6.50 -0.98
CA ALA A 56 7.76 7.23 -2.24
C ALA A 56 7.21 8.64 -1.97
N ARG A 57 6.28 8.77 -1.02
CA ARG A 57 5.72 10.07 -0.62
C ARG A 57 6.81 10.97 -0.03
N LYS A 58 7.62 10.45 0.90
CA LYS A 58 8.73 11.19 1.50
C LYS A 58 9.70 11.71 0.43
N ALA A 59 9.98 10.92 -0.60
CA ALA A 59 10.86 11.32 -1.71
C ALA A 59 10.26 12.40 -2.63
N LYS A 60 8.95 12.66 -2.56
CA LYS A 60 8.26 13.72 -3.31
C LYS A 60 8.14 15.02 -2.52
N THR A 61 8.11 14.92 -1.19
CA THR A 61 7.96 16.05 -0.26
C THR A 61 9.28 16.61 0.26
N ALA A 62 10.39 15.90 0.02
CA ALA A 62 11.75 16.28 0.43
C ALA A 62 12.43 17.08 -0.68
#